data_AF-A0A523PR71-F1
#
_entry.id   AF-A0A523PR71-F1
#
_cell.length_a   1.000
_cell.length_b   1.000
_cell.length_c   1.000
_cell.angle_alpha   90.00
_cell.angle_beta   90.00
_cell.angle_gamma   90.00
#
_symmetry.space_group_name_H-M   'P 1'
#
loop_
_entity.id
_entity.type
_entity.pdbx_description
1 polymer ?
#
loop_
_entity_poly.entity_id
_entity_poly.type
_entity_poly.pdbx_seq_one_letter_code
_entity_poly.pdbx_strand_id
1 'polypeptide(L)'
;MCGLTGIARSNLEQAPERDRLERMAHTLAHRGPDDEGLLVRAPFGLGFRRLSIIDLAGGHQPIFNEMQDVAVACNGEIYNYRELRTGLESRGHRFRTSSDAEVIVHLYEEQGERCARDLVGMFAFCILDWRVPAAPRLLLARDRLGIKPLYFAETDDELCFGSEVKAILAAGAFPRELRREALLDYLVQGYVGGPESAWCGIRRLPPASVLVWSGQGGARITRYWDLPTDGLRGPAEDGEVRDMLDRVVADRLMADVPLGAFLSGGIDSSAVVTSMASASRGPVIACSVGFREKSHDELDIARRTAARIGAVHHTAVLEPDPTLALEVLPWFYDEPHADPSTVPTYLVSKMAREHVTVALSGDGGDEVFGGYRRYVHDVAENRLRAAIGAGGRRLAAASGRLYPKLDWAPRVLRAKTFLSNVGMDPARAYWTSVSQLTRDQALELLAGDVRRELGDHDPFDAFSDHYRRPRNVDDLYRAQYGDFHTNLPDRILAKVDRASMAVSLEVRVPMLDHRFVERFANLPAHEKVVRARGKHRLREALRPRLPTEVLDGKKRGFDTPLRAWIRGPLRGAVADAIGSLPEDWFEGRVLAAKLAEHDSGRSDHSRLLWSLLVLEHWRRRHGVTGLGA
;
A
#
# COMPACT_ATOMS: atom_id res chain seq x y z
N MET A 1 -13.18 -4.23 -6.51
CA MET A 1 -12.24 -5.34 -6.24
C MET A 1 -12.90 -6.48 -5.52
N CYS A 2 -12.36 -7.66 -5.73
CA CYS A 2 -12.85 -8.91 -5.18
C CYS A 2 -12.08 -9.31 -3.90
N GLY A 3 -12.42 -10.44 -3.33
CA GLY A 3 -11.63 -11.14 -2.33
C GLY A 3 -11.49 -12.60 -2.73
N LEU A 4 -10.28 -13.16 -2.61
CA LEU A 4 -10.03 -14.58 -2.83
C LEU A 4 -9.40 -15.20 -1.58
N THR A 5 -9.68 -16.48 -1.34
CA THR A 5 -9.11 -17.26 -0.25
C THR A 5 -9.15 -18.75 -0.58
N GLY A 6 -8.26 -19.56 -0.02
CA GLY A 6 -8.29 -20.99 -0.26
C GLY A 6 -7.34 -21.78 0.60
N ILE A 7 -7.43 -23.10 0.44
CA ILE A 7 -6.68 -24.11 1.17
C ILE A 7 -6.18 -25.14 0.16
N ALA A 8 -4.92 -25.54 0.27
CA ALA A 8 -4.32 -26.64 -0.47
C ALA A 8 -3.79 -27.68 0.52
N ARG A 9 -4.27 -28.93 0.42
CA ARG A 9 -3.93 -30.02 1.35
C ARG A 9 -2.71 -30.80 0.86
N SER A 10 -1.77 -31.08 1.75
CA SER A 10 -0.59 -31.93 1.48
C SER A 10 -0.98 -33.36 1.09
N ASN A 11 -2.10 -33.87 1.62
CA ASN A 11 -2.73 -35.09 1.14
C ASN A 11 -3.52 -34.81 -0.15
N LEU A 12 -2.99 -35.27 -1.28
CA LEU A 12 -3.51 -34.99 -2.62
C LEU A 12 -4.93 -35.55 -2.88
N GLU A 13 -5.34 -36.55 -2.09
CA GLU A 13 -6.66 -37.19 -2.22
C GLU A 13 -7.74 -36.49 -1.37
N GLN A 14 -7.34 -35.61 -0.44
CA GLN A 14 -8.25 -34.97 0.49
C GLN A 14 -8.61 -33.56 0.04
N ALA A 15 -9.91 -33.28 -0.10
CA ALA A 15 -10.40 -31.91 -0.27
C ALA A 15 -10.50 -31.19 1.10
N PRO A 16 -10.27 -29.87 1.16
CA PRO A 16 -10.56 -29.09 2.36
C PRO A 16 -12.06 -29.11 2.72
N GLU A 17 -12.37 -28.89 4.01
CA GLU A 17 -13.76 -28.83 4.45
C GLU A 17 -14.48 -27.60 3.87
N ARG A 18 -15.68 -27.82 3.31
CA ARG A 18 -16.52 -26.78 2.72
C ARG A 18 -16.79 -25.63 3.70
N ASP A 19 -17.30 -25.94 4.89
CA ASP A 19 -17.66 -24.95 5.92
C ASP A 19 -16.48 -24.07 6.32
N ARG A 20 -15.27 -24.65 6.27
CA ARG A 20 -14.03 -23.93 6.59
C ARG A 20 -13.75 -22.86 5.54
N LEU A 21 -13.84 -23.21 4.26
CA LEU A 21 -13.69 -22.26 3.15
C LEU A 21 -14.79 -21.19 3.15
N GLU A 22 -16.03 -21.57 3.46
CA GLU A 22 -17.15 -20.63 3.56
C GLU A 22 -16.92 -19.58 4.65
N ARG A 23 -16.42 -19.99 5.83
CA ARG A 23 -16.02 -19.04 6.89
C ARG A 23 -14.91 -18.10 6.42
N MET A 24 -13.89 -18.61 5.75
CA MET A 24 -12.80 -17.77 5.20
C MET A 24 -13.35 -16.75 4.20
N ALA A 25 -14.18 -17.20 3.24
CA ALA A 25 -14.76 -16.36 2.21
C ALA A 25 -15.75 -15.32 2.78
N HIS A 26 -16.48 -15.66 3.85
CA HIS A 26 -17.40 -14.73 4.50
C HIS A 26 -16.68 -13.51 5.08
N THR A 27 -15.46 -13.66 5.60
CA THR A 27 -14.68 -12.52 6.13
C THR A 27 -14.31 -11.48 5.07
N LEU A 28 -14.44 -11.82 3.78
CA LEU A 28 -14.09 -10.98 2.63
C LEU A 28 -15.32 -10.35 1.94
N ALA A 29 -16.53 -10.51 2.49
CA ALA A 29 -17.76 -10.05 1.86
C ALA A 29 -17.80 -8.53 1.60
N HIS A 30 -17.15 -7.71 2.45
CA HIS A 30 -17.03 -6.27 2.24
C HIS A 30 -16.28 -5.92 0.95
N ARG A 31 -15.36 -6.79 0.50
CA ARG A 31 -14.63 -6.55 -0.74
C ARG A 31 -15.54 -6.78 -1.95
N GLY A 32 -16.20 -7.94 -1.97
CA GLY A 32 -17.06 -8.36 -3.07
C GLY A 32 -18.47 -8.73 -2.61
N PRO A 33 -19.38 -7.74 -2.53
CA PRO A 33 -20.75 -7.94 -2.06
C PRO A 33 -21.70 -8.48 -3.13
N ASP A 34 -21.32 -8.49 -4.41
CA ASP A 34 -22.26 -8.70 -5.52
C ASP A 34 -22.48 -10.18 -5.85
N ASP A 35 -21.46 -11.02 -5.66
CA ASP A 35 -21.48 -12.44 -6.01
C ASP A 35 -20.45 -13.24 -5.18
N GLU A 36 -20.67 -14.55 -5.05
CA GLU A 36 -19.85 -15.47 -4.26
C GLU A 36 -19.58 -16.76 -5.03
N GLY A 37 -18.34 -17.23 -5.00
CA GLY A 37 -17.94 -18.47 -5.65
C GLY A 37 -17.26 -19.42 -4.68
N LEU A 38 -17.52 -20.73 -4.83
CA LEU A 38 -16.87 -21.76 -4.04
C LEU A 38 -16.54 -22.98 -4.89
N LEU A 39 -15.28 -23.42 -4.81
CA LEU A 39 -14.78 -24.63 -5.46
C LEU A 39 -14.12 -25.53 -4.41
N VAL A 40 -14.57 -26.78 -4.34
CA VAL A 40 -14.02 -27.83 -3.48
C VAL A 40 -13.70 -29.02 -4.36
N ARG A 41 -12.42 -29.27 -4.61
CA ARG A 41 -11.94 -30.39 -5.43
C ARG A 41 -10.54 -30.77 -4.98
N ALA A 42 -10.36 -31.99 -4.48
CA ALA A 42 -9.09 -32.44 -3.93
C ALA A 42 -7.89 -32.15 -4.87
N PRO A 43 -6.77 -31.64 -4.34
CA PRO A 43 -6.52 -31.27 -2.93
C PRO A 43 -6.87 -29.81 -2.57
N PHE A 44 -7.57 -29.12 -3.45
CA PHE A 44 -7.77 -27.68 -3.36
C PHE A 44 -9.18 -27.28 -2.94
N GLY A 45 -9.24 -26.14 -2.26
CA GLY A 45 -10.44 -25.42 -1.92
C GLY A 45 -10.24 -23.94 -2.20
N LEU A 46 -11.22 -23.29 -2.81
CA LEU A 46 -11.14 -21.89 -3.21
C LEU A 46 -12.49 -21.21 -2.97
N GLY A 47 -12.46 -20.12 -2.23
CA GLY A 47 -13.59 -19.20 -2.01
C GLY A 47 -13.30 -17.84 -2.65
N PHE A 48 -14.34 -17.24 -3.22
CA PHE A 48 -14.28 -15.97 -3.91
C PHE A 48 -15.46 -15.07 -3.55
N ARG A 49 -15.19 -13.77 -3.42
CA ARG A 49 -16.17 -12.69 -3.20
C ARG A 49 -15.98 -11.67 -4.29
N ARG A 50 -17.00 -11.39 -5.08
CA ARG A 50 -16.89 -10.59 -6.28
C ARG A 50 -17.51 -9.20 -6.12
N LEU A 51 -16.78 -8.18 -6.50
CA LEU A 51 -17.35 -6.88 -6.88
C LEU A 51 -17.39 -6.86 -8.40
N SER A 52 -18.58 -6.82 -8.97
CA SER A 52 -18.80 -6.97 -10.41
C SER A 52 -18.55 -5.63 -11.10
N ILE A 53 -17.47 -5.56 -11.87
CA ILE A 53 -17.06 -4.33 -12.59
C ILE A 53 -17.09 -4.54 -14.11
N ILE A 54 -16.60 -5.70 -14.58
CA ILE A 54 -16.59 -6.10 -15.99
C ILE A 54 -17.33 -7.43 -16.11
N ASP A 55 -18.16 -7.55 -17.14
CA ASP A 55 -18.98 -8.72 -17.45
C ASP A 55 -19.84 -9.13 -16.24
N LEU A 56 -20.76 -8.25 -15.86
CA LEU A 56 -21.52 -8.35 -14.61
C LEU A 56 -22.22 -9.72 -14.45
N ALA A 57 -22.74 -10.28 -15.55
CA ALA A 57 -23.43 -11.57 -15.53
C ALA A 57 -22.51 -12.78 -15.77
N GLY A 58 -21.49 -12.68 -16.62
CA GLY A 58 -20.66 -13.81 -17.05
C GLY A 58 -19.36 -13.98 -16.28
N GLY A 59 -18.87 -12.95 -15.59
CA GLY A 59 -17.56 -12.94 -14.94
C GLY A 59 -17.48 -13.62 -13.56
N HIS A 60 -18.36 -14.58 -13.28
CA HIS A 60 -18.32 -15.38 -12.05
C HIS A 60 -16.98 -16.12 -11.93
N GLN A 61 -16.43 -16.21 -10.71
CA GLN A 61 -15.16 -16.89 -10.46
C GLN A 61 -15.30 -17.89 -9.32
N PRO A 62 -14.64 -19.07 -9.38
CA PRO A 62 -13.51 -19.39 -10.26
C PRO A 62 -13.86 -19.64 -11.73
N ILE A 63 -13.02 -19.15 -12.64
CA ILE A 63 -13.15 -19.35 -14.10
C ILE A 63 -12.30 -20.57 -14.49
N PHE A 64 -12.84 -21.46 -15.33
CA PHE A 64 -12.16 -22.66 -15.80
C PHE A 64 -11.69 -22.50 -17.25
N ASN A 65 -10.63 -23.22 -17.60
CA ASN A 65 -10.32 -23.51 -19.00
C ASN A 65 -11.36 -24.46 -19.63
N GLU A 66 -11.21 -24.75 -20.92
CA GLU A 66 -12.14 -25.55 -21.71
C GLU A 66 -12.32 -26.96 -21.17
N MET A 67 -11.22 -27.54 -20.66
CA MET A 67 -11.19 -28.92 -20.13
C MET A 67 -11.61 -29.01 -18.66
N GLN A 68 -11.81 -27.88 -17.99
CA GLN A 68 -12.13 -27.78 -16.56
C GLN A 68 -11.11 -28.49 -15.65
N ASP A 69 -9.85 -28.54 -16.08
CA ASP A 69 -8.71 -29.08 -15.32
C ASP A 69 -7.74 -27.97 -14.87
N VAL A 70 -7.99 -26.72 -15.25
CA VAL A 70 -7.35 -25.52 -14.68
C VAL A 70 -8.42 -24.51 -14.28
N ALA A 71 -8.31 -23.96 -13.07
CA ALA A 71 -9.20 -22.90 -12.58
C ALA A 71 -8.41 -21.67 -12.14
N VAL A 72 -8.99 -20.48 -12.32
CA VAL A 72 -8.42 -19.19 -11.87
C VAL A 72 -9.43 -18.39 -11.04
N ALA A 73 -8.92 -17.70 -10.02
CA ALA A 73 -9.62 -16.58 -9.38
C ALA A 73 -8.68 -15.39 -9.23
N CYS A 74 -9.17 -14.19 -9.51
CA CYS A 74 -8.41 -12.95 -9.59
C CYS A 74 -9.11 -11.83 -8.81
N ASN A 75 -8.41 -11.30 -7.82
CA ASN A 75 -8.68 -10.00 -7.22
C ASN A 75 -7.83 -8.97 -7.97
N GLY A 76 -8.33 -8.46 -9.10
CA GLY A 76 -7.51 -7.67 -10.00
C GLY A 76 -8.28 -7.07 -11.17
N GLU A 77 -7.54 -6.31 -11.98
CA GLU A 77 -7.93 -5.83 -13.29
C GLU A 77 -6.74 -6.02 -14.24
N ILE A 78 -6.96 -6.72 -15.35
CA ILE A 78 -5.96 -6.96 -16.40
C ILE A 78 -6.23 -6.01 -17.57
N TYR A 79 -5.56 -4.85 -17.57
CA TYR A 79 -5.84 -3.77 -18.51
C TYR A 79 -5.53 -4.11 -19.98
N ASN A 80 -4.60 -5.04 -20.24
CA ASN A 80 -4.28 -5.51 -21.58
C ASN A 80 -5.06 -6.79 -22.01
N TYR A 81 -6.13 -7.16 -21.30
CA TYR A 81 -6.86 -8.41 -21.57
C TYR A 81 -7.37 -8.54 -23.01
N ARG A 82 -7.77 -7.44 -23.66
CA ARG A 82 -8.27 -7.49 -25.05
C ARG A 82 -7.19 -7.94 -26.03
N GLU A 83 -5.99 -7.41 -25.89
CA GLU A 83 -4.83 -7.79 -26.71
C GLU A 83 -4.45 -9.26 -26.46
N LEU A 84 -4.37 -9.65 -25.17
CA LEU A 84 -4.07 -11.02 -24.78
C LEU A 84 -5.11 -12.01 -25.32
N ARG A 85 -6.40 -11.67 -25.20
CA ARG A 85 -7.53 -12.48 -25.70
C ARG A 85 -7.40 -12.73 -27.19
N THR A 86 -7.22 -11.69 -28.01
CA THR A 86 -7.03 -11.87 -29.47
C THR A 86 -5.85 -12.78 -29.79
N GLY A 87 -4.73 -12.62 -29.07
CA GLY A 87 -3.57 -13.50 -29.23
C GLY A 87 -3.86 -14.95 -28.86
N LEU A 88 -4.61 -15.18 -27.77
CA LEU A 88 -4.97 -16.52 -27.28
C LEU A 88 -6.02 -17.20 -28.17
N GLU A 89 -7.04 -16.48 -28.63
CA GLU A 89 -8.03 -16.99 -29.59
C GLU A 89 -7.37 -17.44 -30.89
N SER A 90 -6.36 -16.70 -31.37
CA SER A 90 -5.58 -17.09 -32.56
C SER A 90 -4.78 -18.38 -32.37
N ARG A 91 -4.50 -18.78 -31.12
CA ARG A 91 -3.84 -20.04 -30.74
C ARG A 91 -4.83 -21.18 -30.44
N GLY A 92 -6.14 -20.94 -30.57
CA GLY A 92 -7.18 -21.96 -30.43
C GLY A 92 -7.91 -21.97 -29.09
N HIS A 93 -7.58 -21.06 -28.17
CA HIS A 93 -8.31 -20.90 -26.89
C HIS A 93 -9.73 -20.37 -27.11
N ARG A 94 -10.68 -20.88 -26.33
CA ARG A 94 -12.10 -20.55 -26.39
C ARG A 94 -12.58 -19.96 -25.07
N PHE A 95 -12.78 -18.65 -25.10
CA PHE A 95 -13.30 -17.88 -23.98
C PHE A 95 -14.81 -18.12 -23.79
N ARG A 96 -15.22 -18.29 -22.53
CA ARG A 96 -16.60 -18.49 -22.07
C ARG A 96 -17.20 -17.22 -21.48
N THR A 97 -16.37 -16.27 -21.07
CA THR A 97 -16.76 -15.01 -20.44
C THR A 97 -16.22 -13.82 -21.24
N SER A 98 -16.61 -12.62 -20.84
CA SER A 98 -15.98 -11.37 -21.25
C SER A 98 -15.19 -10.70 -20.13
N SER A 99 -15.00 -11.40 -19.01
CA SER A 99 -14.16 -10.93 -17.90
C SER A 99 -12.70 -10.86 -18.34
N ASP A 100 -12.03 -9.81 -17.89
CA ASP A 100 -10.59 -9.63 -18.03
C ASP A 100 -9.78 -10.74 -17.34
N ALA A 101 -10.31 -11.36 -16.29
CA ALA A 101 -9.64 -12.41 -15.53
C ALA A 101 -9.48 -13.73 -16.31
N GLU A 102 -10.33 -14.00 -17.31
CA GLU A 102 -10.28 -15.26 -18.06
C GLU A 102 -8.99 -15.41 -18.89
N VAL A 103 -8.38 -14.30 -19.34
CA VAL A 103 -7.11 -14.39 -20.08
C VAL A 103 -6.00 -15.05 -19.26
N ILE A 104 -6.10 -15.01 -17.93
CA ILE A 104 -5.09 -15.57 -17.03
C ILE A 104 -5.05 -17.10 -17.14
N VAL A 105 -6.21 -17.78 -17.23
CA VAL A 105 -6.23 -19.25 -17.28
C VAL A 105 -5.58 -19.76 -18.57
N HIS A 106 -5.92 -19.16 -19.70
CA HIS A 106 -5.38 -19.52 -21.00
C HIS A 106 -3.91 -19.10 -21.17
N LEU A 107 -3.51 -17.95 -20.62
CA LEU A 107 -2.11 -17.53 -20.63
C LEU A 107 -1.24 -18.47 -19.78
N TYR A 108 -1.78 -19.01 -18.68
CA TYR A 108 -1.12 -20.02 -17.88
C TYR A 108 -0.97 -21.36 -18.60
N GLU A 109 -1.95 -21.77 -19.42
CA GLU A 109 -1.81 -22.97 -20.25
C GLU A 109 -0.61 -22.89 -21.19
N GLU A 110 -0.38 -21.71 -21.79
CA GLU A 110 0.73 -21.44 -22.72
C GLU A 110 2.08 -21.26 -22.01
N GLN A 111 2.10 -20.56 -20.87
CA GLN A 111 3.35 -20.04 -20.29
C GLN A 111 3.68 -20.59 -18.90
N GLY A 112 2.77 -21.33 -18.29
CA GLY A 112 2.84 -21.77 -16.91
C GLY A 112 3.08 -20.59 -15.96
N GLU A 113 4.05 -20.74 -15.06
CA GLU A 113 4.37 -19.77 -14.00
C GLU A 113 4.76 -18.38 -14.49
N ARG A 114 5.12 -18.27 -15.77
CA ARG A 114 5.57 -17.00 -16.37
C ARG A 114 4.42 -16.11 -16.81
N CYS A 115 3.16 -16.58 -16.80
CA CYS A 115 2.01 -15.83 -17.28
C CYS A 115 1.87 -14.44 -16.65
N ALA A 116 2.23 -14.29 -15.36
CA ALA A 116 2.18 -13.01 -14.65
C ALA A 116 3.05 -11.90 -15.27
N ARG A 117 4.08 -12.26 -16.07
CA ARG A 117 4.98 -11.31 -16.74
C ARG A 117 4.27 -10.52 -17.82
N ASP A 118 3.32 -11.11 -18.54
CA ASP A 118 2.70 -10.44 -19.70
C ASP A 118 1.46 -9.64 -19.29
N LEU A 119 1.03 -9.76 -18.03
CA LEU A 119 -0.12 -9.03 -17.51
C LEU A 119 0.24 -7.56 -17.22
N VAL A 120 -0.55 -6.64 -17.78
CA VAL A 120 -0.57 -5.23 -17.44
C VAL A 120 -1.78 -5.00 -16.54
N GLY A 121 -1.56 -4.85 -15.24
CA GLY A 121 -2.68 -4.85 -14.30
C GLY A 121 -2.30 -4.53 -12.87
N MET A 122 -3.33 -4.43 -12.04
CA MET A 122 -3.23 -4.60 -10.59
C MET A 122 -3.92 -5.92 -10.27
N PHE A 123 -3.28 -6.85 -9.60
CA PHE A 123 -3.84 -8.19 -9.42
C PHE A 123 -3.20 -8.94 -8.26
N ALA A 124 -4.03 -9.73 -7.61
CA ALA A 124 -3.64 -10.91 -6.87
C ALA A 124 -4.49 -12.06 -7.42
N PHE A 125 -3.88 -13.13 -7.92
CA PHE A 125 -4.64 -14.26 -8.46
C PHE A 125 -4.12 -15.60 -7.96
N CYS A 126 -5.02 -16.59 -8.04
CA CYS A 126 -4.78 -17.99 -7.72
C CYS A 126 -5.10 -18.84 -8.96
N ILE A 127 -4.25 -19.81 -9.28
CA ILE A 127 -4.49 -20.85 -10.27
C ILE A 127 -4.42 -22.21 -9.59
N LEU A 128 -5.39 -23.06 -9.87
CA LEU A 128 -5.44 -24.45 -9.47
C LEU A 128 -5.31 -25.31 -10.74
N ASP A 129 -4.29 -26.15 -10.81
CA ASP A 129 -3.97 -26.98 -11.98
C ASP A 129 -4.02 -28.46 -11.61
N TRP A 130 -4.92 -29.20 -12.25
CA TRP A 130 -5.11 -30.65 -12.12
C TRP A 130 -4.69 -31.44 -13.37
N ARG A 131 -4.05 -30.81 -14.37
CA ARG A 131 -3.64 -31.46 -15.62
C ARG A 131 -2.73 -32.67 -15.39
N VAL A 132 -1.95 -32.64 -14.30
CA VAL A 132 -1.17 -33.79 -13.82
C VAL A 132 -1.77 -34.26 -12.49
N PRO A 133 -2.68 -35.26 -12.48
CA PRO A 133 -3.38 -35.68 -11.27
C PRO A 133 -2.47 -36.15 -10.12
N ALA A 134 -1.31 -36.73 -10.44
CA ALA A 134 -0.31 -37.16 -9.46
C ALA A 134 0.51 -36.00 -8.87
N ALA A 135 0.41 -34.80 -9.44
CA ALA A 135 1.16 -33.61 -9.04
C ALA A 135 0.35 -32.33 -9.31
N PRO A 136 -0.84 -32.17 -8.67
CA PRO A 136 -1.65 -30.98 -8.84
C PRO A 136 -0.91 -29.76 -8.27
N ARG A 137 -1.12 -28.59 -8.87
CA ARG A 137 -0.34 -27.38 -8.55
C ARG A 137 -1.24 -26.22 -8.18
N LEU A 138 -0.86 -25.54 -7.11
CA LEU A 138 -1.34 -24.21 -6.75
C LEU A 138 -0.29 -23.18 -7.23
N LEU A 139 -0.77 -22.13 -7.88
CA LEU A 139 0.02 -20.94 -8.16
C LEU A 139 -0.69 -19.71 -7.60
N LEU A 140 0.03 -18.89 -6.84
CA LEU A 140 -0.40 -17.59 -6.38
C LEU A 140 0.49 -16.52 -7.03
N ALA A 141 -0.08 -15.41 -7.47
CA ALA A 141 0.70 -14.32 -8.06
C ALA A 141 0.20 -12.96 -7.55
N ARG A 142 1.14 -12.03 -7.34
CA ARG A 142 0.86 -10.65 -6.93
C ARG A 142 1.52 -9.67 -7.89
N ASP A 143 0.81 -8.59 -8.21
CA ASP A 143 1.24 -7.57 -9.15
C ASP A 143 2.56 -6.88 -8.75
N ARG A 144 3.14 -6.20 -9.75
CA ARG A 144 4.50 -5.66 -9.71
C ARG A 144 4.78 -4.71 -8.56
N LEU A 145 3.79 -3.91 -8.17
CA LEU A 145 3.95 -2.88 -7.14
C LEU A 145 3.20 -3.23 -5.85
N GLY A 146 2.60 -4.43 -5.78
CA GLY A 146 1.86 -4.89 -4.62
C GLY A 146 0.57 -4.11 -4.37
N ILE A 147 -0.07 -3.61 -5.44
CA ILE A 147 -1.32 -2.85 -5.37
C ILE A 147 -2.42 -3.71 -4.75
N LYS A 148 -2.51 -4.99 -5.14
CA LYS A 148 -3.45 -5.94 -4.54
C LYS A 148 -2.80 -6.79 -3.47
N PRO A 149 -3.49 -7.03 -2.35
CA PRO A 149 -2.92 -7.80 -1.26
C PRO A 149 -3.08 -9.30 -1.49
N LEU A 150 -2.09 -10.06 -1.03
CA LEU A 150 -2.13 -11.51 -0.99
C LEU A 150 -1.26 -12.02 0.15
N TYR A 151 -1.85 -12.85 1.00
CA TYR A 151 -1.21 -13.47 2.15
C TYR A 151 -1.31 -14.99 2.02
N PHE A 152 -0.39 -15.69 2.66
CA PHE A 152 -0.37 -17.13 2.72
C PHE A 152 0.28 -17.60 4.03
N ALA A 153 -0.06 -18.80 4.44
CA ALA A 153 0.47 -19.45 5.62
C ALA A 153 0.56 -20.96 5.34
N GLU A 154 1.62 -21.60 5.81
CA GLU A 154 1.93 -22.99 5.49
C GLU A 154 2.18 -23.76 6.78
N THR A 155 1.63 -24.97 6.84
CA THR A 155 1.84 -25.98 7.87
C THR A 155 2.30 -27.26 7.19
N ASP A 156 2.62 -28.31 7.97
CA ASP A 156 2.99 -29.61 7.40
C ASP A 156 1.83 -30.23 6.58
N ASP A 157 0.59 -29.93 6.95
CA ASP A 157 -0.62 -30.53 6.35
C ASP A 157 -1.24 -29.71 5.21
N GLU A 158 -0.99 -28.41 5.16
CA GLU A 158 -1.67 -27.52 4.23
C GLU A 158 -1.05 -26.14 4.06
N LEU A 159 -1.38 -25.52 2.93
CA LEU A 159 -1.18 -24.10 2.65
C LEU A 159 -2.52 -23.38 2.59
N CYS A 160 -2.69 -22.35 3.42
CA CYS A 160 -3.83 -21.43 3.40
C CYS A 160 -3.43 -20.10 2.75
N PHE A 161 -4.34 -19.47 2.01
CA PHE A 161 -4.10 -18.15 1.41
C PHE A 161 -5.34 -17.27 1.41
N GLY A 162 -5.14 -15.96 1.30
CA GLY A 162 -6.24 -15.00 1.22
C GLY A 162 -5.80 -13.58 0.88
N SER A 163 -6.74 -12.78 0.37
CA SER A 163 -6.53 -11.34 0.14
C SER A 163 -6.32 -10.55 1.45
N GLU A 164 -6.78 -11.09 2.58
CA GLU A 164 -6.76 -10.47 3.91
C GLU A 164 -6.40 -11.52 4.96
N VAL A 165 -5.62 -11.12 5.97
CA VAL A 165 -5.13 -12.06 6.99
C VAL A 165 -6.27 -12.69 7.77
N LYS A 166 -7.36 -11.93 8.03
CA LYS A 166 -8.54 -12.48 8.71
C LYS A 166 -9.18 -13.67 8.00
N ALA A 167 -9.03 -13.82 6.68
CA ALA A 167 -9.47 -15.02 5.98
C ALA A 167 -8.63 -16.24 6.36
N ILE A 168 -7.30 -16.09 6.47
CA ILE A 168 -6.41 -17.18 6.92
C ILE A 168 -6.66 -17.52 8.40
N LEU A 169 -6.85 -16.51 9.26
CA LEU A 169 -7.20 -16.73 10.67
C LEU A 169 -8.56 -17.43 10.85
N ALA A 170 -9.52 -17.19 9.96
CA ALA A 170 -10.82 -17.87 9.95
C ALA A 170 -10.72 -19.35 9.54
N ALA A 171 -9.62 -19.75 8.92
CA ALA A 171 -9.32 -21.16 8.68
C ALA A 171 -9.06 -21.91 10.00
N GLY A 172 -8.64 -21.23 11.07
CA GLY A 172 -8.52 -21.81 12.41
C GLY A 172 -7.28 -22.69 12.64
N ALA A 173 -6.33 -22.72 11.70
CA ALA A 173 -5.09 -23.50 11.81
C ALA A 173 -3.88 -22.70 12.32
N PHE A 174 -4.03 -21.40 12.54
CA PHE A 174 -2.90 -20.50 12.85
C PHE A 174 -3.13 -19.77 14.18
N PRO A 175 -2.05 -19.53 14.96
CA PRO A 175 -2.15 -18.83 16.23
C PRO A 175 -2.55 -17.36 16.02
N ARG A 176 -3.31 -16.81 16.98
CA ARG A 176 -3.62 -15.37 17.04
C ARG A 176 -2.57 -14.66 17.86
N GLU A 177 -1.32 -14.70 17.41
CA GLU A 177 -0.17 -14.11 18.08
C GLU A 177 0.48 -13.04 17.20
N LEU A 178 0.88 -11.93 17.83
CA LEU A 178 1.65 -10.87 17.18
C LEU A 178 3.12 -11.30 17.14
N ARG A 179 3.74 -11.25 15.97
CA ARG A 179 5.17 -11.50 15.79
C ARG A 179 5.98 -10.45 16.55
N ARG A 180 6.93 -10.89 17.36
CA ARG A 180 7.66 -10.00 18.29
C ARG A 180 8.43 -8.89 17.58
N GLU A 181 9.11 -9.20 16.47
CA GLU A 181 9.82 -8.19 15.66
C GLU A 181 8.84 -7.20 15.02
N ALA A 182 7.64 -7.65 14.64
CA ALA A 182 6.62 -6.78 14.06
C ALA A 182 6.15 -5.69 15.05
N LEU A 183 6.19 -5.97 16.37
CA LEU A 183 5.93 -4.95 17.39
C LEU A 183 6.95 -3.81 17.31
N LEU A 184 8.24 -4.12 17.19
CA LEU A 184 9.29 -3.11 17.05
C LEU A 184 9.22 -2.39 15.69
N ASP A 185 8.98 -3.13 14.60
CA ASP A 185 8.77 -2.55 13.27
C ASP A 185 7.63 -1.52 13.29
N TYR A 186 6.50 -1.90 13.89
CA TYR A 186 5.31 -1.06 14.04
C TYR A 186 5.59 0.19 14.89
N LEU A 187 6.27 0.06 16.03
CA LEU A 187 6.59 1.22 16.87
C LEU A 187 7.51 2.21 16.14
N VAL A 188 8.47 1.72 15.35
CA VAL A 188 9.40 2.56 14.59
C VAL A 188 8.74 3.23 13.39
N GLN A 189 7.89 2.51 12.63
CA GLN A 189 7.37 2.97 11.34
C GLN A 189 5.90 3.42 11.36
N GLY A 190 5.12 2.95 12.33
CA GLY A 190 3.67 3.08 12.39
C GLY A 190 2.91 2.04 11.56
N TYR A 191 3.59 1.06 10.97
CA TYR A 191 3.00 -0.04 10.19
C TYR A 191 3.99 -1.22 10.16
N VAL A 192 3.52 -2.41 9.76
CA VAL A 192 4.36 -3.60 9.59
C VAL A 192 4.67 -3.79 8.10
N GLY A 193 5.94 -3.69 7.73
CA GLY A 193 6.43 -3.82 6.36
C GLY A 193 7.11 -5.16 6.07
N GLY A 194 7.39 -5.43 4.80
CA GLY A 194 8.15 -6.60 4.36
C GLY A 194 7.33 -7.88 4.14
N PRO A 195 8.00 -9.01 3.84
CA PRO A 195 7.33 -10.27 3.52
C PRO A 195 6.68 -10.96 4.73
N GLU A 196 7.16 -10.66 5.94
CA GLU A 196 6.62 -11.22 7.18
C GLU A 196 5.51 -10.31 7.71
N SER A 197 4.29 -10.84 7.88
CA SER A 197 3.17 -10.04 8.38
C SER A 197 3.31 -9.76 9.89
N ALA A 198 2.37 -9.02 10.46
CA ALA A 198 2.24 -8.86 11.91
C ALA A 198 1.92 -10.18 12.64
N TRP A 199 1.44 -11.21 11.96
CA TRP A 199 0.95 -12.44 12.56
C TRP A 199 1.98 -13.57 12.46
N CYS A 200 2.18 -14.31 13.55
CA CYS A 200 3.04 -15.49 13.55
C CYS A 200 2.54 -16.54 12.54
N GLY A 201 3.46 -17.05 11.71
CA GLY A 201 3.18 -18.07 10.70
C GLY A 201 2.47 -17.57 9.43
N ILE A 202 2.10 -16.28 9.34
CA ILE A 202 1.42 -15.72 8.17
C ILE A 202 2.37 -14.75 7.44
N ARG A 203 2.56 -15.01 6.15
CA ARG A 203 3.43 -14.24 5.26
C ARG A 203 2.63 -13.49 4.21
N ARG A 204 3.17 -12.36 3.79
CA ARG A 204 2.68 -11.57 2.66
C ARG A 204 3.44 -12.03 1.42
N LEU A 205 2.74 -12.33 0.33
CA LEU A 205 3.42 -12.58 -0.94
C LEU A 205 4.08 -11.26 -1.38
N PRO A 206 5.41 -11.20 -1.60
CA PRO A 206 6.05 -9.96 -2.00
C PRO A 206 5.49 -9.43 -3.33
N PRO A 207 5.56 -8.11 -3.58
CA PRO A 207 5.29 -7.56 -4.90
C PRO A 207 6.07 -8.30 -5.99
N ALA A 208 5.52 -8.29 -7.21
CA ALA A 208 6.17 -8.86 -8.39
C ALA A 208 6.57 -10.33 -8.24
N SER A 209 5.83 -11.13 -7.47
CA SER A 209 6.22 -12.50 -7.14
C SER A 209 5.12 -13.50 -7.42
N VAL A 210 5.56 -14.72 -7.75
CA VAL A 210 4.73 -15.90 -7.91
C VAL A 210 5.16 -16.92 -6.85
N LEU A 211 4.19 -17.52 -6.16
CA LEU A 211 4.37 -18.66 -5.28
C LEU A 211 3.80 -19.90 -5.99
N VAL A 212 4.60 -20.97 -6.05
CA VAL A 212 4.17 -22.28 -6.55
C VAL A 212 4.23 -23.28 -5.42
N TRP A 213 3.17 -24.07 -5.31
CA TRP A 213 3.04 -25.14 -4.34
C TRP A 213 2.45 -26.39 -4.99
N SER A 214 2.96 -27.57 -4.64
CA SER A 214 2.55 -28.85 -5.25
C SER A 214 2.57 -30.01 -4.25
N GLY A 215 2.26 -29.73 -2.97
CA GLY A 215 2.36 -30.71 -1.89
C GLY A 215 3.75 -30.74 -1.24
N GLN A 216 4.33 -31.93 -1.15
CA GLN A 216 5.61 -32.18 -0.47
C GLN A 216 6.75 -31.41 -1.16
N GLY A 217 7.40 -30.49 -0.45
CA GLY A 217 8.50 -29.65 -0.97
C GLY A 217 8.40 -28.16 -0.62
N GLY A 218 7.29 -27.74 -0.03
CA GLY A 218 7.09 -26.37 0.46
C GLY A 218 6.75 -25.35 -0.64
N ALA A 219 6.32 -24.16 -0.22
CA ALA A 219 6.08 -23.05 -1.13
C ALA A 219 7.39 -22.49 -1.74
N ARG A 220 7.48 -22.44 -3.08
CA ARG A 220 8.58 -21.76 -3.80
C ARG A 220 8.14 -20.40 -4.30
N ILE A 221 8.83 -19.34 -3.88
CA ILE A 221 8.57 -17.96 -4.32
C ILE A 221 9.61 -17.52 -5.33
N THR A 222 9.17 -17.03 -6.48
CA THR A 222 10.01 -16.46 -7.53
C THR A 222 9.52 -15.05 -7.88
N ARG A 223 10.43 -14.08 -7.81
CA ARG A 223 10.18 -12.72 -8.30
C ARG A 223 10.29 -12.68 -9.82
N TYR A 224 9.30 -12.10 -10.49
CA TYR A 224 9.23 -12.03 -11.95
C TYR A 224 9.51 -10.64 -12.53
N TRP A 225 9.60 -9.60 -11.68
CA TRP A 225 9.86 -8.22 -12.08
C TRP A 225 10.58 -7.42 -10.97
N ASP A 226 11.33 -6.39 -11.37
CA ASP A 226 12.01 -5.43 -10.48
C ASP A 226 12.20 -4.11 -11.24
N LEU A 227 12.40 -3.01 -10.51
CA LEU A 227 12.76 -1.72 -11.10
C LEU A 227 14.19 -1.75 -11.65
N PRO A 228 14.52 -0.90 -12.65
CA PRO A 228 15.90 -0.80 -13.15
C PRO A 228 16.89 -0.49 -12.02
N THR A 229 17.89 -1.36 -11.86
CA THR A 229 18.94 -1.21 -10.85
C THR A 229 20.25 -0.67 -11.40
N ASP A 230 20.43 -0.68 -12.73
CA ASP A 230 21.70 -0.38 -13.38
C ASP A 230 21.62 0.93 -14.17
N GLY A 231 21.93 2.03 -13.48
CA GLY A 231 22.02 3.36 -14.09
C GLY A 231 20.70 4.13 -14.17
N LEU A 232 20.84 5.43 -14.47
CA LEU A 232 19.73 6.32 -14.73
C LEU A 232 19.39 6.33 -16.23
N ARG A 233 18.12 6.55 -16.51
CA ARG A 233 17.69 6.91 -17.86
C ARG A 233 18.13 8.34 -18.18
N GLY A 234 18.28 8.66 -19.47
CA GLY A 234 18.35 10.05 -19.92
C GLY A 234 17.07 10.85 -19.59
N PRO A 235 17.11 12.19 -19.73
CA PRO A 235 15.95 13.06 -19.57
C PRO A 235 14.71 12.61 -20.35
N ALA A 236 13.54 12.92 -19.83
CA ALA A 236 12.28 12.64 -20.54
C ALA A 236 12.12 13.60 -21.73
N GLU A 237 11.62 13.06 -22.84
CA GLU A 237 11.34 13.87 -24.03
C GLU A 237 10.13 14.78 -23.82
N ASP A 238 9.97 15.77 -24.70
CA ASP A 238 8.82 16.66 -24.66
C ASP A 238 7.53 15.92 -25.02
N GLY A 239 6.49 16.13 -24.21
CA GLY A 239 5.22 15.40 -24.33
C GLY A 239 5.23 13.99 -23.76
N GLU A 240 6.39 13.34 -23.62
CA GLU A 240 6.49 11.92 -23.26
C GLU A 240 5.71 11.53 -21.98
N VAL A 241 5.89 12.31 -20.90
CA VAL A 241 5.20 12.08 -19.63
C VAL A 241 3.69 12.18 -19.79
N ARG A 242 3.22 13.18 -20.55
CA ARG A 242 1.80 13.43 -20.77
C ARG A 242 1.18 12.35 -21.64
N ASP A 243 1.84 11.96 -22.72
CA ASP A 243 1.33 10.98 -23.67
C ASP A 243 1.33 9.57 -23.07
N MET A 244 2.30 9.26 -22.20
CA MET A 244 2.28 8.02 -21.42
C MET A 244 1.22 8.07 -20.31
N LEU A 245 1.04 9.20 -19.62
CA LEU A 245 -0.02 9.38 -18.62
C LEU A 245 -1.41 9.16 -19.25
N ASP A 246 -1.67 9.75 -20.42
CA ASP A 246 -2.94 9.60 -21.13
C ASP A 246 -3.21 8.14 -21.51
N ARG A 247 -2.19 7.44 -22.00
CA ARG A 247 -2.30 6.01 -22.33
C ARG A 247 -2.63 5.18 -21.10
N VAL A 248 -1.85 5.33 -20.01
CA VAL A 248 -2.11 4.51 -18.82
C VAL A 248 -3.44 4.87 -18.17
N VAL A 249 -3.89 6.13 -18.21
CA VAL A 249 -5.22 6.51 -17.72
C VAL A 249 -6.32 5.89 -18.59
N ALA A 250 -6.19 5.95 -19.92
CA ALA A 250 -7.16 5.35 -20.85
C ALA A 250 -7.36 3.85 -20.61
N ASP A 251 -6.26 3.12 -20.37
CA ASP A 251 -6.29 1.69 -20.03
C ASP A 251 -7.13 1.40 -18.76
N ARG A 252 -7.23 2.36 -17.83
CA ARG A 252 -8.01 2.22 -16.58
C ARG A 252 -9.48 2.61 -16.73
N LEU A 253 -9.95 3.00 -17.91
CA LEU A 253 -11.34 3.40 -18.12
C LEU A 253 -12.26 2.23 -18.49
N MET A 254 -11.73 1.00 -18.58
CA MET A 254 -12.54 -0.20 -18.79
C MET A 254 -13.41 -0.53 -17.56
N ALA A 255 -14.73 -0.36 -17.67
CA ALA A 255 -15.70 -0.76 -16.65
C ALA A 255 -17.11 -0.78 -17.27
N ASP A 256 -17.96 -1.71 -16.81
CA ASP A 256 -19.40 -1.78 -17.11
C ASP A 256 -20.26 -1.10 -16.02
N VAL A 257 -19.61 -0.47 -15.05
CA VAL A 257 -20.21 0.21 -13.89
C VAL A 257 -19.76 1.68 -13.82
N PRO A 258 -20.48 2.55 -13.07
CA PRO A 258 -20.07 3.94 -12.89
C PRO A 258 -18.64 4.07 -12.36
N LEU A 259 -17.84 4.88 -13.05
CA LEU A 259 -16.43 5.12 -12.80
C LEU A 259 -16.16 6.62 -12.71
N GLY A 260 -15.40 7.02 -11.69
CA GLY A 260 -14.99 8.40 -11.46
C GLY A 260 -13.54 8.51 -11.01
N ALA A 261 -13.19 9.64 -10.41
CA ALA A 261 -11.84 9.88 -9.90
C ALA A 261 -11.86 10.79 -8.67
N PHE A 262 -10.90 10.58 -7.77
CA PHE A 262 -10.65 11.51 -6.67
C PHE A 262 -9.97 12.78 -7.17
N LEU A 263 -10.41 13.95 -6.70
CA LEU A 263 -9.86 15.25 -7.05
C LEU A 263 -9.55 16.05 -5.78
N SER A 264 -8.27 16.33 -5.52
CA SER A 264 -7.80 16.97 -4.27
C SER A 264 -7.25 18.40 -4.46
N GLY A 265 -7.32 18.93 -5.69
CA GLY A 265 -6.65 20.19 -6.06
C GLY A 265 -5.12 20.07 -6.21
N GLY A 266 -4.53 18.93 -5.81
CA GLY A 266 -3.13 18.62 -6.07
C GLY A 266 -2.87 18.21 -7.51
N ILE A 267 -1.63 18.41 -7.96
CA ILE A 267 -1.20 18.13 -9.34
C ILE A 267 -1.47 16.70 -9.79
N ASP A 268 -1.30 15.68 -8.94
CA ASP A 268 -1.40 14.28 -9.37
C ASP A 268 -2.85 13.90 -9.68
N SER A 269 -3.76 14.20 -8.75
CA SER A 269 -5.19 13.98 -9.00
C SER A 269 -5.69 14.81 -10.18
N SER A 270 -5.26 16.07 -10.32
CA SER A 270 -5.66 16.91 -11.44
C SER A 270 -5.10 16.39 -12.77
N ALA A 271 -3.90 15.80 -12.78
CA ALA A 271 -3.30 15.16 -13.95
C ALA A 271 -4.16 13.98 -14.40
N VAL A 272 -4.48 13.07 -13.48
CA VAL A 272 -5.30 11.88 -13.74
C VAL A 272 -6.69 12.28 -14.24
N VAL A 273 -7.36 13.21 -13.57
CA VAL A 273 -8.73 13.63 -13.93
C VAL A 273 -8.74 14.35 -15.29
N THR A 274 -7.72 15.17 -15.60
CA THR A 274 -7.64 15.84 -16.90
C THR A 274 -7.35 14.85 -18.04
N SER A 275 -6.47 13.86 -17.81
CA SER A 275 -6.23 12.77 -18.77
C SER A 275 -7.48 11.90 -18.95
N MET A 276 -8.21 11.61 -17.88
CA MET A 276 -9.48 10.88 -17.92
C MET A 276 -10.52 11.62 -18.76
N ALA A 277 -10.68 12.93 -18.56
CA ALA A 277 -11.57 13.76 -19.36
C ALA A 277 -11.16 13.79 -20.84
N SER A 278 -9.86 13.80 -21.13
CA SER A 278 -9.35 13.81 -22.52
C SER A 278 -9.61 12.48 -23.25
N ALA A 279 -9.62 11.36 -22.53
CA ALA A 279 -9.88 10.04 -23.10
C ALA A 279 -11.38 9.67 -23.15
N SER A 280 -12.23 10.44 -22.47
CA SER A 280 -13.67 10.15 -22.34
C SER A 280 -14.48 10.87 -23.42
N ARG A 281 -15.57 10.24 -23.90
CA ARG A 281 -16.51 10.84 -24.87
C ARG A 281 -17.58 11.73 -24.23
N GLY A 282 -17.74 11.65 -22.91
CA GLY A 282 -18.74 12.37 -22.14
C GLY A 282 -18.15 12.95 -20.85
N PRO A 283 -18.97 13.64 -20.04
CA PRO A 283 -18.52 14.24 -18.80
C PRO A 283 -18.05 13.15 -17.83
N VAL A 284 -16.88 13.37 -17.23
CA VAL A 284 -16.31 12.47 -16.22
C VAL A 284 -16.83 12.79 -14.83
N ILE A 285 -16.85 11.79 -13.94
CA ILE A 285 -17.23 12.00 -12.54
C ILE A 285 -15.97 12.31 -11.71
N ALA A 286 -16.00 13.41 -10.97
CA ALA A 286 -14.95 13.78 -10.02
C ALA A 286 -15.54 13.86 -8.61
N CYS A 287 -14.80 13.36 -7.62
CA CYS A 287 -15.20 13.36 -6.21
C CYS A 287 -14.15 14.09 -5.36
N SER A 288 -14.59 15.06 -4.56
CA SER A 288 -13.71 15.79 -3.63
C SER A 288 -14.30 15.86 -2.23
N VAL A 289 -13.47 15.64 -1.22
CA VAL A 289 -13.82 15.89 0.18
C VAL A 289 -12.96 17.01 0.73
N GLY A 290 -13.58 17.95 1.44
CA GLY A 290 -12.89 18.89 2.31
C GLY A 290 -13.14 18.58 3.78
N PHE A 291 -12.20 18.97 4.64
CA PHE A 291 -12.30 18.90 6.10
C PHE A 291 -12.30 20.31 6.70
N ARG A 292 -13.28 20.58 7.59
CA ARG A 292 -13.61 21.93 8.11
C ARG A 292 -12.42 22.77 8.56
N GLU A 293 -11.39 22.16 9.15
CA GLU A 293 -10.30 22.89 9.80
C GLU A 293 -9.33 23.62 8.85
N LYS A 294 -9.31 23.30 7.53
CA LYS A 294 -8.35 23.93 6.57
C LYS A 294 -8.63 23.76 5.06
N SER A 295 -9.75 23.16 4.65
CA SER A 295 -9.91 22.66 3.26
C SER A 295 -10.57 23.60 2.26
N HIS A 296 -10.89 24.84 2.61
CA HIS A 296 -11.65 25.73 1.71
C HIS A 296 -10.92 25.95 0.37
N ASP A 297 -9.62 26.27 0.42
CA ASP A 297 -8.83 26.49 -0.81
C ASP A 297 -8.71 25.24 -1.69
N GLU A 298 -8.60 24.03 -1.12
CA GLU A 298 -8.44 22.78 -1.89
C GLU A 298 -9.70 22.43 -2.65
N LEU A 299 -10.86 22.54 -1.97
CA LEU A 299 -12.15 22.34 -2.60
C LEU A 299 -12.40 23.37 -3.70
N ASP A 300 -12.00 24.63 -3.52
CA ASP A 300 -12.16 25.66 -4.54
C ASP A 300 -11.26 25.44 -5.76
N ILE A 301 -10.02 24.96 -5.55
CA ILE A 301 -9.15 24.54 -6.67
C ILE A 301 -9.74 23.32 -7.39
N ALA A 302 -10.26 22.34 -6.65
CA ALA A 302 -10.91 21.16 -7.22
C ALA A 302 -12.15 21.54 -8.05
N ARG A 303 -13.03 22.41 -7.53
CA ARG A 303 -14.21 22.92 -8.25
C ARG A 303 -13.84 23.61 -9.56
N ARG A 304 -12.83 24.49 -9.53
CA ARG A 304 -12.34 25.17 -10.74
C ARG A 304 -11.73 24.19 -11.74
N THR A 305 -11.00 23.19 -11.26
CA THR A 305 -10.42 22.14 -12.11
C THR A 305 -11.52 21.31 -12.77
N ALA A 306 -12.53 20.88 -12.01
CA ALA A 306 -13.66 20.12 -12.52
C ALA A 306 -14.50 20.91 -13.54
N ALA A 307 -14.78 22.19 -13.25
CA ALA A 307 -15.50 23.07 -14.16
C ALA A 307 -14.76 23.26 -15.51
N ARG A 308 -13.43 23.40 -15.47
CA ARG A 308 -12.60 23.58 -16.68
C ARG A 308 -12.67 22.39 -17.65
N ILE A 309 -12.84 21.19 -17.12
CA ILE A 309 -12.91 19.94 -17.91
C ILE A 309 -14.34 19.45 -18.13
N GLY A 310 -15.35 20.20 -17.67
CA GLY A 310 -16.75 19.81 -17.78
C GLY A 310 -17.12 18.54 -16.98
N ALA A 311 -16.45 18.28 -15.85
CA ALA A 311 -16.74 17.11 -15.02
C ALA A 311 -18.01 17.29 -14.16
N VAL A 312 -18.74 16.20 -13.95
CA VAL A 312 -19.75 16.12 -12.90
C VAL A 312 -19.03 16.02 -11.56
N HIS A 313 -19.10 17.08 -10.75
CA HIS A 313 -18.31 17.21 -9.53
C HIS A 313 -19.15 17.01 -8.28
N HIS A 314 -18.89 15.93 -7.56
CA HIS A 314 -19.46 15.68 -6.24
C HIS A 314 -18.51 16.18 -5.16
N THR A 315 -19.03 17.02 -4.26
CA THR A 315 -18.24 17.58 -3.15
C THR A 315 -18.94 17.38 -1.82
N ALA A 316 -18.18 16.98 -0.79
CA ALA A 316 -18.65 16.97 0.59
C ALA A 316 -17.66 17.69 1.51
N VAL A 317 -18.17 18.34 2.55
CA VAL A 317 -17.36 18.82 3.68
C VAL A 317 -17.62 17.90 4.85
N LEU A 318 -16.61 17.13 5.25
CA LEU A 318 -16.72 16.12 6.31
C LEU A 318 -15.97 16.58 7.55
N GLU A 319 -16.49 16.20 8.71
CA GLU A 319 -15.78 16.31 9.98
C GLU A 319 -15.17 14.94 10.28
N PRO A 320 -13.83 14.83 10.36
CA PRO A 320 -13.19 13.54 10.51
C PRO A 320 -13.33 13.09 11.97
N ASP A 321 -14.18 12.10 12.20
CA ASP A 321 -14.35 11.45 13.50
C ASP A 321 -13.16 10.49 13.76
N PRO A 322 -12.30 10.78 14.74
CA PRO A 322 -11.14 9.94 15.01
C PRO A 322 -11.50 8.56 15.62
N THR A 323 -12.70 8.38 16.18
CA THR A 323 -13.15 7.10 16.75
C THR A 323 -13.28 6.01 15.69
N LEU A 324 -13.49 6.38 14.42
CA LEU A 324 -13.52 5.44 13.28
C LEU A 324 -12.23 4.61 13.20
N ALA A 325 -11.08 5.19 13.55
CA ALA A 325 -9.80 4.48 13.58
C ALA A 325 -9.72 3.38 14.66
N LEU A 326 -10.62 3.42 15.64
CA LEU A 326 -10.64 2.54 16.80
C LEU A 326 -11.72 1.47 16.71
N GLU A 327 -12.88 1.84 16.15
CA GLU A 327 -14.08 1.00 16.15
C GLU A 327 -14.28 0.26 14.82
N VAL A 328 -13.93 0.91 13.71
CA VAL A 328 -14.24 0.43 12.35
C VAL A 328 -12.99 -0.09 11.65
N LEU A 329 -11.97 0.75 11.54
CA LEU A 329 -10.78 0.47 10.72
C LEU A 329 -9.94 -0.73 11.18
N PRO A 330 -9.81 -1.07 12.48
CA PRO A 330 -8.94 -2.18 12.88
C PRO A 330 -9.36 -3.51 12.26
N TRP A 331 -10.66 -3.72 12.01
CA TRP A 331 -11.13 -4.91 11.29
C TRP A 331 -10.61 -4.98 9.86
N PHE A 332 -10.63 -3.86 9.13
CA PHE A 332 -10.30 -3.83 7.70
C PHE A 332 -8.80 -3.84 7.42
N TYR A 333 -7.97 -3.33 8.34
CA TYR A 333 -6.53 -3.24 8.10
C TYR A 333 -5.76 -4.54 8.32
N ASP A 334 -6.34 -5.52 9.01
CA ASP A 334 -5.75 -6.84 9.36
C ASP A 334 -4.49 -6.81 10.24
N GLU A 335 -3.66 -5.80 10.07
CA GLU A 335 -2.40 -5.55 10.76
C GLU A 335 -2.47 -4.15 11.40
N PRO A 336 -1.74 -3.88 12.49
CA PRO A 336 -1.79 -2.57 13.13
C PRO A 336 -1.19 -1.51 12.17
N HIS A 337 -1.94 -0.42 11.95
CA HIS A 337 -1.60 0.61 10.96
C HIS A 337 -1.93 2.02 11.46
N ALA A 338 -0.91 2.74 11.91
CA ALA A 338 -0.98 4.02 12.62
C ALA A 338 -0.87 5.26 11.70
N ASP A 339 -1.17 5.17 10.41
CA ASP A 339 -1.28 6.37 9.56
C ASP A 339 -2.59 7.12 9.89
N PRO A 340 -2.55 8.36 10.41
CA PRO A 340 -3.77 9.11 10.75
C PRO A 340 -4.67 9.39 9.54
N SER A 341 -4.09 9.37 8.32
CA SER A 341 -4.85 9.60 7.08
C SER A 341 -5.73 8.41 6.67
N THR A 342 -5.73 7.30 7.40
CA THR A 342 -6.65 6.18 7.22
C THR A 342 -8.12 6.62 7.36
N VAL A 343 -8.43 7.45 8.37
CA VAL A 343 -9.77 8.03 8.61
C VAL A 343 -10.26 8.87 7.41
N PRO A 344 -9.54 9.91 6.96
CA PRO A 344 -10.00 10.70 5.81
C PRO A 344 -10.02 9.88 4.50
N THR A 345 -9.14 8.88 4.33
CA THR A 345 -9.17 7.97 3.16
C THR A 345 -10.43 7.11 3.15
N TYR A 346 -10.86 6.60 4.31
CA TYR A 346 -12.13 5.88 4.45
C TYR A 346 -13.33 6.80 4.15
N LEU A 347 -13.32 8.01 4.69
CA LEU A 347 -14.40 8.99 4.50
C LEU A 347 -14.55 9.43 3.03
N VAL A 348 -13.45 9.70 2.33
CA VAL A 348 -13.50 10.05 0.89
C VAL A 348 -13.95 8.86 0.04
N SER A 349 -13.54 7.64 0.39
CA SER A 349 -14.01 6.43 -0.29
C SER A 349 -15.49 6.21 -0.07
N LYS A 350 -15.97 6.38 1.16
CA LYS A 350 -17.39 6.27 1.50
C LYS A 350 -18.24 7.27 0.71
N MET A 351 -17.80 8.53 0.62
CA MET A 351 -18.49 9.55 -0.18
C MET A 351 -18.48 9.20 -1.67
N ALA A 352 -17.34 8.79 -2.23
CA ALA A 352 -17.27 8.43 -3.65
C ALA A 352 -18.13 7.21 -3.98
N ARG A 353 -18.25 6.24 -3.06
CA ARG A 353 -19.07 5.03 -3.25
C ARG A 353 -20.55 5.32 -3.48
N GLU A 354 -21.05 6.47 -3.00
CA GLU A 354 -22.43 6.93 -3.25
C GLU A 354 -22.69 7.26 -4.73
N HIS A 355 -21.63 7.45 -5.53
CA HIS A 355 -21.72 7.89 -6.92
C HIS A 355 -21.06 6.92 -7.90
N VAL A 356 -20.03 6.19 -7.47
CA VAL A 356 -19.23 5.32 -8.35
C VAL A 356 -18.87 4.00 -7.67
N THR A 357 -18.64 2.96 -8.48
CA THR A 357 -18.10 1.67 -8.02
C THR A 357 -16.58 1.61 -8.20
N VAL A 358 -16.04 2.41 -9.13
CA VAL A 358 -14.62 2.52 -9.43
C VAL A 358 -14.16 3.98 -9.35
N ALA A 359 -13.02 4.24 -8.73
CA ALA A 359 -12.39 5.55 -8.66
C ALA A 359 -10.92 5.50 -9.08
N LEU A 360 -10.48 6.45 -9.91
CA LEU A 360 -9.05 6.67 -10.18
C LEU A 360 -8.45 7.58 -9.11
N SER A 361 -7.23 7.27 -8.68
CA SER A 361 -6.44 8.07 -7.75
C SER A 361 -5.15 8.61 -8.40
N GLY A 362 -4.64 9.72 -7.84
CA GLY A 362 -3.34 10.30 -8.19
C GLY A 362 -2.15 9.69 -7.43
N ASP A 363 -2.35 8.60 -6.67
CA ASP A 363 -1.26 7.91 -5.97
C ASP A 363 -0.18 7.42 -6.97
N GLY A 364 1.09 7.49 -6.55
CA GLY A 364 2.25 7.21 -7.39
C GLY A 364 2.96 8.46 -7.93
N GLY A 365 2.27 9.61 -8.02
CA GLY A 365 2.88 10.82 -8.55
C GLY A 365 4.04 11.36 -7.70
N ASP A 366 3.99 11.19 -6.38
CA ASP A 366 5.10 11.56 -5.49
C ASP A 366 6.25 10.57 -5.54
N GLU A 367 5.96 9.27 -5.61
CA GLU A 367 6.93 8.19 -5.68
C GLU A 367 7.71 8.25 -6.99
N VAL A 368 7.05 8.49 -8.12
CA VAL A 368 7.70 8.54 -9.44
C VAL A 368 8.48 9.84 -9.62
N PHE A 369 7.88 11.01 -9.32
CA PHE A 369 8.48 12.31 -9.64
C PHE A 369 9.13 13.04 -8.46
N GLY A 370 9.43 12.34 -7.37
CA GLY A 370 10.17 12.90 -6.23
C GLY A 370 9.38 13.99 -5.49
N GLY A 371 8.09 13.76 -5.25
CA GLY A 371 7.17 14.79 -4.77
C GLY A 371 7.12 15.03 -3.26
N TYR A 372 7.59 14.07 -2.46
CA TYR A 372 7.61 14.24 -1.02
C TYR A 372 8.66 15.26 -0.57
N ARG A 373 8.32 16.04 0.46
CA ARG A 373 9.28 16.97 1.09
C ARG A 373 10.55 16.27 1.58
N ARG A 374 10.43 15.03 2.05
CA ARG A 374 11.58 14.20 2.47
C ARG A 374 12.57 13.95 1.34
N TYR A 375 12.13 13.80 0.09
CA TYR A 375 13.01 13.66 -1.06
C TYR A 375 13.79 14.95 -1.34
N VAL A 376 13.11 16.10 -1.24
CA VAL A 376 13.77 17.40 -1.40
C VAL A 376 14.83 17.59 -0.31
N HIS A 377 14.51 17.23 0.93
CA HIS A 377 15.46 17.30 2.04
C HIS A 377 16.64 16.35 1.83
N ASP A 378 16.39 15.11 1.42
CA ASP A 378 17.42 14.11 1.14
C ASP A 378 18.40 14.57 0.04
N VAL A 379 17.88 15.13 -1.06
CA VAL A 379 18.72 15.73 -2.12
C VAL A 379 19.60 16.85 -1.56
N ALA A 380 19.06 17.70 -0.69
CA ALA A 380 19.82 18.78 -0.07
C ALA A 380 20.87 18.25 0.92
N GLU A 381 20.52 17.26 1.74
CA GLU A 381 21.43 16.61 2.69
C GLU A 381 22.57 15.90 1.96
N ASN A 382 22.30 15.14 0.89
CA ASN A 382 23.32 14.45 0.11
C ASN A 382 24.25 15.41 -0.63
N ARG A 383 23.72 16.50 -1.20
CA ARG A 383 24.57 17.58 -1.77
C ARG A 383 25.49 18.17 -0.73
N LEU A 384 24.98 18.42 0.48
CA LEU A 384 25.80 18.95 1.57
C LEU A 384 26.85 17.93 2.04
N ARG A 385 26.48 16.64 2.19
CA ARG A 385 27.41 15.55 2.53
C ARG A 385 28.56 15.46 1.52
N ALA A 386 28.26 15.57 0.22
CA ALA A 386 29.27 15.58 -0.83
C ALA A 386 30.19 16.80 -0.75
N ALA A 387 29.65 17.98 -0.45
CA ALA A 387 30.42 19.22 -0.35
C ALA A 387 31.35 19.28 0.87
N ILE A 388 30.91 18.79 2.04
CA ILE A 388 31.68 18.88 3.30
C ILE A 388 32.66 17.72 3.52
N GLY A 389 32.55 16.64 2.73
CA GLY A 389 33.38 15.44 2.84
C GLY A 389 33.30 14.72 4.19
N ALA A 390 34.14 13.70 4.38
CA ALA A 390 34.11 12.85 5.58
C ALA A 390 34.43 13.62 6.89
N GLY A 391 35.36 14.59 6.83
CA GLY A 391 35.71 15.41 7.99
C GLY A 391 34.55 16.30 8.46
N GLY A 392 33.89 16.99 7.54
CA GLY A 392 32.71 17.80 7.84
C GLY A 392 31.53 16.98 8.36
N ARG A 393 31.34 15.75 7.85
CA ARG A 393 30.31 14.83 8.37
C ARG A 393 30.53 14.47 9.84
N ARG A 394 31.78 14.20 10.26
CA ARG A 394 32.10 13.91 11.66
C ARG A 394 31.81 15.10 12.58
N LEU A 395 32.13 16.32 12.12
CA LEU A 395 31.79 17.56 12.83
C LEU A 395 30.27 17.77 12.90
N ALA A 396 29.54 17.56 11.82
CA ALA A 396 28.07 17.65 11.81
C ALA A 396 27.43 16.65 12.78
N ALA A 397 27.92 15.40 12.83
CA ALA A 397 27.47 14.39 13.78
C ALA A 397 27.73 14.79 15.25
N ALA A 398 28.91 15.36 15.54
CA ALA A 398 29.24 15.88 16.87
C ALA A 398 28.31 17.05 17.26
N SER A 399 28.12 17.99 16.34
CA SER A 399 27.22 19.13 16.52
C SER A 399 25.77 18.70 16.71
N GLY A 400 25.28 17.71 15.96
CA GLY A 400 23.92 17.17 16.11
C GLY A 400 23.65 16.54 17.48
N ARG A 401 24.66 15.88 18.07
CA ARG A 401 24.57 15.35 19.45
C ARG A 401 24.44 16.45 20.49
N LEU A 402 25.22 17.51 20.32
CA LEU A 402 25.28 18.63 21.27
C LEU A 402 24.14 19.64 21.10
N TYR A 403 23.55 19.74 19.90
CA TYR A 403 22.48 20.69 19.63
C TYR A 403 21.21 20.32 20.43
N PRO A 404 20.60 21.27 21.17
CA PRO A 404 19.41 21.00 21.95
C PRO A 404 18.22 20.65 21.04
N LYS A 405 17.37 19.71 21.47
CA LYS A 405 16.12 19.38 20.76
C LYS A 405 15.10 20.49 21.08
N LEU A 406 15.23 21.62 20.40
CA LEU A 406 14.44 22.84 20.63
C LEU A 406 13.02 22.69 20.06
N ASP A 407 12.28 21.68 20.52
CA ASP A 407 10.92 21.36 20.04
C ASP A 407 9.91 22.49 20.28
N TRP A 408 10.23 23.39 21.21
CA TRP A 408 9.48 24.61 21.52
C TRP A 408 9.85 25.83 20.64
N ALA A 409 11.02 25.83 19.99
CA ALA A 409 11.52 26.99 19.25
C ALA A 409 10.96 27.07 17.81
N PRO A 410 11.03 28.23 17.12
CA PRO A 410 10.69 28.36 15.70
C PRO A 410 11.41 27.35 14.81
N ARG A 411 10.75 26.87 13.74
CA ARG A 411 11.28 25.80 12.85
C ARG A 411 12.69 26.07 12.31
N VAL A 412 13.03 27.34 12.07
CA VAL A 412 14.36 27.75 11.58
C VAL A 412 15.49 27.50 12.59
N LEU A 413 15.17 27.38 13.88
CA LEU A 413 16.13 27.07 14.94
C LEU A 413 16.18 25.57 15.27
N ARG A 414 15.37 24.73 14.61
CA ARG A 414 15.34 23.28 14.84
C ARG A 414 16.33 22.55 13.93
N ALA A 415 17.62 22.80 14.14
CA ALA A 415 18.69 22.25 13.31
C ALA A 415 19.14 20.84 13.74
N LYS A 416 18.75 20.36 14.93
CA LYS A 416 19.25 19.10 15.51
C LYS A 416 19.11 17.91 14.55
N THR A 417 17.90 17.68 14.02
CA THR A 417 17.62 16.54 13.14
C THR A 417 18.41 16.62 11.84
N PHE A 418 18.44 17.80 11.21
CA PHE A 418 19.21 18.02 9.98
C PHE A 418 20.72 17.79 10.19
N LEU A 419 21.30 18.38 11.25
CA LEU A 419 22.72 18.21 11.56
C LEU A 419 23.06 16.75 11.89
N SER A 420 22.18 16.07 12.62
CA SER A 420 22.33 14.64 12.93
C SER A 420 22.28 13.79 11.66
N ASN A 421 21.31 14.04 10.77
CA ASN A 421 21.14 13.35 9.50
C ASN A 421 22.34 13.52 8.56
N VAL A 422 22.91 14.73 8.47
CA VAL A 422 24.09 15.00 7.64
C VAL A 422 25.31 14.19 8.12
N GLY A 423 25.40 13.95 9.43
CA GLY A 423 26.43 13.11 10.04
C GLY A 423 26.27 11.60 9.82
N MET A 424 25.06 11.13 9.50
CA MET A 424 24.73 9.71 9.35
C MET A 424 25.04 9.17 7.94
N ASP A 425 24.99 7.85 7.79
CA ASP A 425 24.88 7.17 6.48
C ASP A 425 23.62 7.65 5.74
N PRO A 426 23.66 7.96 4.42
CA PRO A 426 22.49 8.44 3.68
C PRO A 426 21.24 7.57 3.84
N ALA A 427 21.38 6.24 3.79
CA ALA A 427 20.26 5.33 3.98
C ALA A 427 19.61 5.49 5.37
N ARG A 428 20.43 5.54 6.43
CA ARG A 428 19.97 5.71 7.83
C ARG A 428 19.35 7.09 8.06
N ALA A 429 19.91 8.13 7.45
CA ALA A 429 19.39 9.48 7.55
C ALA A 429 18.01 9.63 6.89
N TYR A 430 17.86 9.06 5.69
CA TYR A 430 16.58 9.00 5.00
C TYR A 430 15.56 8.18 5.80
N TRP A 431 15.96 6.98 6.27
CA TRP A 431 15.14 6.12 7.14
C TRP A 431 14.62 6.85 8.38
N THR A 432 15.51 7.57 9.07
CA THR A 432 15.16 8.37 10.26
C THR A 432 14.12 9.45 9.93
N SER A 433 14.14 9.98 8.70
CA SER A 433 13.20 10.99 8.23
C SER A 433 11.83 10.44 7.85
N VAL A 434 11.71 9.12 7.65
CA VAL A 434 10.44 8.42 7.36
C VAL A 434 9.88 7.64 8.54
N SER A 435 10.70 7.41 9.58
CA SER A 435 10.30 6.74 10.82
C SER A 435 9.63 7.71 11.80
N GLN A 436 8.76 7.18 12.66
CA GLN A 436 8.13 7.95 13.73
C GLN A 436 8.95 7.95 15.03
N LEU A 437 9.63 6.85 15.34
CA LEU A 437 10.52 6.69 16.49
C LEU A 437 11.88 6.19 15.99
N THR A 438 12.94 6.48 16.75
CA THR A 438 14.18 5.72 16.60
C THR A 438 14.02 4.33 17.22
N ARG A 439 14.86 3.38 16.80
CA ARG A 439 14.93 2.05 17.41
C ARG A 439 15.08 2.10 18.93
N ASP A 440 16.01 2.91 19.43
CA ASP A 440 16.26 3.03 20.87
C ASP A 440 15.03 3.57 21.62
N GLN A 441 14.35 4.57 21.06
CA GLN A 441 13.12 5.10 21.64
C GLN A 441 12.00 4.06 21.67
N ALA A 442 11.91 3.18 20.67
CA ALA A 442 10.92 2.11 20.65
C ALA A 442 11.27 1.01 21.66
N LEU A 443 12.54 0.59 21.75
CA LEU A 443 13.02 -0.40 22.73
C LEU A 443 12.84 0.06 24.17
N GLU A 444 12.95 1.36 24.46
CA GLU A 444 12.67 1.93 25.79
C GLU A 444 11.22 1.75 26.24
N LEU A 445 10.27 1.55 25.31
CA LEU A 445 8.86 1.34 25.62
C LEU A 445 8.54 -0.12 25.98
N LEU A 446 9.43 -1.05 25.63
CA LEU A 446 9.18 -2.48 25.75
C LEU A 446 9.59 -3.03 27.12
N ALA A 447 8.89 -4.07 27.56
CA ALA A 447 9.24 -4.81 28.77
C ALA A 447 10.65 -5.40 28.64
N GLY A 448 11.31 -5.62 29.79
CA GLY A 448 12.73 -6.01 29.85
C GLY A 448 13.07 -7.26 29.06
N ASP A 449 12.20 -8.27 29.07
CA ASP A 449 12.43 -9.54 28.36
C ASP A 449 12.28 -9.38 26.85
N VAL A 450 11.19 -8.75 26.39
CA VAL A 450 10.96 -8.43 24.97
C VAL A 450 12.09 -7.57 24.42
N ARG A 451 12.54 -6.56 25.18
CA ARG A 451 13.66 -5.70 24.81
C ARG A 451 14.97 -6.49 24.62
N ARG A 452 15.25 -7.47 25.49
CA ARG A 452 16.46 -8.31 25.39
C ARG A 452 16.42 -9.18 24.14
N GLU A 453 15.29 -9.79 23.86
CA GLU A 453 15.11 -10.67 22.69
C GLU A 453 15.21 -9.91 21.37
N LEU A 454 14.68 -8.68 21.30
CA LEU A 454 14.77 -7.82 20.13
C LEU A 454 16.09 -7.04 20.02
N GLY A 455 17.07 -7.37 20.88
CA GLY A 455 18.35 -6.67 20.98
C GLY A 455 19.16 -6.63 19.67
N ASP A 456 18.95 -7.60 18.78
CA ASP A 456 19.65 -7.72 17.49
C ASP A 456 18.78 -7.36 16.27
N HIS A 457 17.46 -7.19 16.44
CA HIS A 457 16.58 -6.79 15.34
C HIS A 457 16.64 -5.27 15.12
N ASP A 458 16.93 -4.83 13.91
CA ASP A 458 16.82 -3.42 13.49
C ASP A 458 15.87 -3.29 12.29
N PRO A 459 14.71 -2.63 12.44
CA PRO A 459 13.76 -2.40 11.34
C PRO A 459 14.38 -1.71 10.10
N PHE A 460 15.52 -1.05 10.26
CA PHE A 460 16.27 -0.43 9.17
C PHE A 460 16.86 -1.43 8.17
N ASP A 461 17.18 -2.65 8.57
CA ASP A 461 17.96 -3.57 7.74
C ASP A 461 17.24 -3.89 6.42
N ALA A 462 15.93 -4.17 6.51
CA ALA A 462 15.09 -4.40 5.34
C ALA A 462 15.08 -3.19 4.37
N PHE A 463 14.98 -1.97 4.89
CA PHE A 463 15.03 -0.76 4.06
C PHE A 463 16.43 -0.55 3.45
N SER A 464 17.46 -0.80 4.24
CA SER A 464 18.86 -0.58 3.87
C SER A 464 19.27 -1.43 2.67
N ASP A 465 18.82 -2.68 2.62
CA ASP A 465 19.10 -3.58 1.50
C ASP A 465 18.50 -3.06 0.18
N HIS A 466 17.26 -2.57 0.22
CA HIS A 466 16.64 -1.95 -0.95
C HIS A 466 17.35 -0.65 -1.36
N TYR A 467 17.66 0.24 -0.42
CA TYR A 467 18.34 1.52 -0.71
C TYR A 467 19.70 1.31 -1.42
N ARG A 468 20.44 0.27 -1.01
CA ARG A 468 21.79 0.00 -1.54
C ARG A 468 21.79 -0.76 -2.87
N ARG A 469 20.67 -1.36 -3.27
CA ARG A 469 20.55 -2.24 -4.43
C ARG A 469 20.80 -1.55 -5.78
N PRO A 470 20.24 -0.36 -6.08
CA PRO A 470 20.58 0.38 -7.30
C PRO A 470 22.06 0.81 -7.36
N ARG A 471 22.65 0.73 -8.54
CA ARG A 471 24.05 1.08 -8.84
C ARG A 471 24.09 2.15 -9.94
N ASN A 472 25.13 3.00 -9.91
CA ASN A 472 25.33 4.08 -10.89
C ASN A 472 24.14 5.06 -11.00
N VAL A 473 23.48 5.34 -9.88
CA VAL A 473 22.31 6.22 -9.76
C VAL A 473 22.53 7.30 -8.71
N ASP A 474 21.68 8.33 -8.71
CA ASP A 474 21.65 9.34 -7.66
C ASP A 474 20.98 8.84 -6.37
N ASP A 475 21.26 9.52 -5.25
CA ASP A 475 20.69 9.18 -3.93
C ASP A 475 19.15 9.29 -3.89
N LEU A 476 18.57 10.20 -4.68
CA LEU A 476 17.13 10.34 -4.77
C LEU A 476 16.48 9.05 -5.30
N TYR A 477 17.04 8.47 -6.37
CA TYR A 477 16.52 7.21 -6.90
C TYR A 477 16.75 6.04 -5.94
N ARG A 478 17.84 6.02 -5.16
CA ARG A 478 18.03 5.03 -4.08
C ARG A 478 16.93 5.12 -3.02
N ALA A 479 16.61 6.34 -2.58
CA ALA A 479 15.51 6.58 -1.65
C ALA A 479 14.15 6.17 -2.23
N GLN A 480 13.87 6.53 -3.49
CA GLN A 480 12.66 6.11 -4.19
C GLN A 480 12.57 4.59 -4.33
N TYR A 481 13.67 3.91 -4.69
CA TYR A 481 13.72 2.46 -4.80
C TYR A 481 13.41 1.78 -3.45
N GLY A 482 13.97 2.31 -2.35
CA GLY A 482 13.61 1.89 -0.99
C GLY A 482 12.11 2.05 -0.71
N ASP A 483 11.55 3.23 -1.01
CA ASP A 483 10.11 3.49 -0.85
C ASP A 483 9.23 2.59 -1.72
N PHE A 484 9.60 2.31 -2.97
CA PHE A 484 8.86 1.40 -3.88
C PHE A 484 8.76 -0.03 -3.36
N HIS A 485 9.73 -0.47 -2.54
CA HIS A 485 9.77 -1.82 -1.98
C HIS A 485 9.27 -1.91 -0.54
N THR A 486 9.07 -0.78 0.15
CA THR A 486 8.67 -0.74 1.57
C THR A 486 7.45 0.15 1.77
N ASN A 487 7.65 1.46 1.89
CA ASN A 487 6.62 2.44 2.22
C ASN A 487 5.44 2.45 1.22
N LEU A 488 5.66 2.26 -0.09
CA LEU A 488 4.58 2.26 -1.08
C LEU A 488 3.63 1.06 -0.93
N PRO A 489 4.08 -0.21 -1.06
CA PRO A 489 3.20 -1.37 -0.95
C PRO A 489 2.59 -1.52 0.45
N ASP A 490 3.38 -1.32 1.50
CA ASP A 490 2.99 -1.71 2.86
C ASP A 490 2.32 -0.57 3.66
N ARG A 491 2.56 0.69 3.29
CA ARG A 491 1.90 1.84 3.93
C ARG A 491 0.83 2.47 3.05
N ILE A 492 1.21 2.93 1.86
CA ILE A 492 0.35 3.79 1.04
C ILE A 492 -0.74 2.97 0.33
N LEU A 493 -0.34 1.93 -0.40
CA LEU A 493 -1.26 1.09 -1.17
C LEU A 493 -2.14 0.25 -0.24
N ALA A 494 -1.57 -0.31 0.83
CA ALA A 494 -2.34 -0.97 1.88
C ALA A 494 -3.43 -0.02 2.45
N LYS A 495 -3.08 1.23 2.79
CA LYS A 495 -4.07 2.18 3.29
C LYS A 495 -5.21 2.42 2.32
N VAL A 496 -4.91 2.69 1.05
CA VAL A 496 -5.93 3.01 0.04
C VAL A 496 -6.81 1.79 -0.23
N ASP A 497 -6.21 0.61 -0.40
CA ASP A 497 -6.95 -0.63 -0.65
C ASP A 497 -7.87 -0.99 0.53
N ARG A 498 -7.39 -0.96 1.79
CA ARG A 498 -8.22 -1.31 2.95
C ARG A 498 -9.34 -0.31 3.21
N ALA A 499 -9.04 0.97 3.12
CA ALA A 499 -10.05 2.01 3.35
C ALA A 499 -11.13 2.04 2.26
N SER A 500 -10.75 1.86 0.99
CA SER A 500 -11.72 1.86 -0.11
C SER A 500 -12.54 0.57 -0.17
N MET A 501 -11.92 -0.58 0.09
CA MET A 501 -12.63 -1.85 0.08
C MET A 501 -13.52 -2.06 1.30
N ALA A 502 -13.31 -1.33 2.41
CA ALA A 502 -14.25 -1.29 3.52
C ALA A 502 -15.66 -0.81 3.11
N VAL A 503 -15.76 -0.09 1.99
CA VAL A 503 -17.03 0.37 1.39
C VAL A 503 -17.24 -0.19 -0.01
N SER A 504 -16.56 -1.29 -0.37
CA SER A 504 -16.68 -1.93 -1.69
C SER A 504 -16.44 -0.97 -2.87
N LEU A 505 -15.48 -0.05 -2.74
CA LEU A 505 -15.05 0.86 -3.81
C LEU A 505 -13.71 0.41 -4.36
N GLU A 506 -13.62 0.17 -5.66
CA GLU A 506 -12.33 -0.10 -6.30
C GLU A 506 -11.56 1.18 -6.58
N VAL A 507 -10.31 1.24 -6.11
CA VAL A 507 -9.39 2.32 -6.48
C VAL A 507 -8.33 1.84 -7.47
N ARG A 508 -8.19 2.57 -8.58
CA ARG A 508 -7.18 2.38 -9.64
C ARG A 508 -6.11 3.47 -9.55
N VAL A 509 -4.85 3.10 -9.77
CA VAL A 509 -3.68 4.00 -9.60
C VAL A 509 -2.86 4.10 -10.89
N PRO A 510 -3.28 4.92 -11.88
CA PRO A 510 -2.65 4.94 -13.21
C PRO A 510 -1.16 5.29 -13.22
N MET A 511 -0.71 6.18 -12.33
CA MET A 511 0.71 6.56 -12.22
C MET A 511 1.59 5.45 -11.63
N LEU A 512 0.98 4.36 -11.16
CA LEU A 512 1.63 3.12 -10.73
C LEU A 512 1.44 1.99 -11.76
N ASP A 513 1.10 2.31 -13.01
CA ASP A 513 1.34 1.38 -14.11
C ASP A 513 2.84 1.08 -14.21
N HIS A 514 3.22 -0.20 -14.22
CA HIS A 514 4.64 -0.56 -14.24
C HIS A 514 5.40 0.04 -15.43
N ARG A 515 4.76 0.17 -16.61
CA ARG A 515 5.39 0.77 -17.79
C ARG A 515 5.62 2.27 -17.57
N PHE A 516 4.76 2.94 -16.81
CA PHE A 516 4.94 4.34 -16.41
C PHE A 516 6.06 4.48 -15.38
N VAL A 517 6.06 3.62 -14.35
CA VAL A 517 7.07 3.65 -13.28
C VAL A 517 8.46 3.31 -13.82
N GLU A 518 8.61 2.23 -14.58
CA GLU A 518 9.88 1.85 -15.24
C GLU A 518 10.47 2.99 -16.07
N ARG A 519 9.60 3.76 -16.73
CA ARG A 519 10.00 4.79 -17.67
C ARG A 519 10.42 6.10 -16.99
N PHE A 520 9.83 6.42 -15.84
CA PHE A 520 9.98 7.75 -15.22
C PHE A 520 10.57 7.76 -13.81
N ALA A 521 10.54 6.65 -13.07
CA ALA A 521 11.11 6.61 -11.71
C ALA A 521 12.64 6.81 -11.74
N ASN A 522 13.33 6.19 -12.70
CA ASN A 522 14.78 6.25 -12.86
C ASN A 522 15.29 7.45 -13.69
N LEU A 523 14.47 8.51 -13.82
CA LEU A 523 14.95 9.79 -14.36
C LEU A 523 16.01 10.41 -13.44
N PRO A 524 16.91 11.26 -13.98
CA PRO A 524 17.89 11.97 -13.16
C PRO A 524 17.24 12.89 -12.12
N ALA A 525 17.90 13.09 -10.98
CA ALA A 525 17.36 13.94 -9.90
C ALA A 525 17.00 15.37 -10.34
N HIS A 526 17.70 15.95 -11.32
CA HIS A 526 17.40 17.30 -11.82
C HIS A 526 16.08 17.39 -12.62
N GLU A 527 15.57 16.28 -13.15
CA GLU A 527 14.22 16.20 -13.74
C GLU A 527 13.14 16.17 -12.66
N LYS A 528 13.47 15.73 -11.44
CA LYS A 528 12.51 15.52 -10.36
C LYS A 528 12.50 16.68 -9.36
N VAL A 529 13.67 17.15 -8.92
CA VAL A 529 13.84 18.16 -7.88
C VAL A 529 14.65 19.36 -8.39
N VAL A 530 13.98 20.50 -8.50
CA VAL A 530 14.58 21.78 -8.92
C VAL A 530 14.24 22.87 -7.91
N ARG A 531 15.22 23.69 -7.51
CA ARG A 531 15.04 24.82 -6.56
C ARG A 531 14.25 24.43 -5.29
N ALA A 532 14.65 23.33 -4.65
CA ALA A 532 14.00 22.77 -3.46
C ALA A 532 12.50 22.43 -3.66
N ARG A 533 12.12 22.05 -4.88
CA ARG A 533 10.75 21.67 -5.24
C ARG A 533 10.76 20.39 -6.07
N GLY A 534 10.11 19.35 -5.55
CA GLY A 534 9.92 18.06 -6.23
C GLY A 534 8.79 18.07 -7.25
N LYS A 535 8.66 17.07 -8.13
CA LYS A 535 7.73 16.99 -9.29
C LYS A 535 8.00 17.95 -10.45
N HIS A 536 9.26 18.30 -10.71
CA HIS A 536 9.59 19.28 -11.75
C HIS A 536 9.12 18.84 -13.15
N ARG A 537 9.56 17.68 -13.66
CA ARG A 537 9.17 17.18 -14.99
C ARG A 537 7.66 17.01 -15.16
N LEU A 538 6.96 16.52 -14.12
CA LEU A 538 5.50 16.39 -14.14
C LEU A 538 4.81 17.75 -14.33
N ARG A 539 5.29 18.80 -13.64
CA ARG A 539 4.76 20.17 -13.82
C ARG A 539 4.99 20.70 -15.22
N GLU A 540 6.20 20.54 -15.75
CA GLU A 540 6.50 20.99 -17.11
C GLU A 540 5.61 20.29 -18.14
N ALA A 541 5.44 18.97 -18.02
CA ALA A 541 4.59 18.19 -18.91
C ALA A 541 3.11 18.60 -18.86
N LEU A 542 2.61 19.03 -17.69
CA LEU A 542 1.21 19.40 -17.47
C LEU A 542 0.92 20.89 -17.57
N ARG A 543 1.95 21.73 -17.74
CA ARG A 543 1.81 23.18 -17.90
C ARG A 543 0.79 23.59 -18.98
N PRO A 544 0.66 22.90 -20.12
CA PRO A 544 -0.35 23.24 -21.13
C PRO A 544 -1.80 22.91 -20.72
N ARG A 545 -1.99 22.07 -19.70
CA ARG A 545 -3.32 21.51 -19.34
C ARG A 545 -3.87 22.07 -18.04
N LEU A 546 -3.01 22.27 -17.05
CA LEU A 546 -3.40 22.65 -15.70
C LEU A 546 -3.16 24.14 -15.45
N PRO A 547 -4.04 24.79 -14.66
CA PRO A 547 -3.84 26.18 -14.29
C PRO A 547 -2.65 26.33 -13.34
N THR A 548 -2.04 27.52 -13.33
CA THR A 548 -0.86 27.84 -12.51
C THR A 548 -1.10 27.57 -11.03
N GLU A 549 -2.30 27.76 -10.51
CA GLU A 549 -2.63 27.51 -9.11
C GLU A 549 -2.53 26.02 -8.72
N VAL A 550 -2.80 25.10 -9.64
CA VAL A 550 -2.61 23.66 -9.42
C VAL A 550 -1.13 23.30 -9.55
N LEU A 551 -0.45 23.85 -10.57
CA LEU A 551 0.97 23.60 -10.81
C LEU A 551 1.84 24.14 -9.68
N ASP A 552 1.57 25.35 -9.22
CA ASP A 552 2.28 26.10 -8.18
C ASP A 552 1.75 25.87 -6.76
N GLY A 553 0.62 25.17 -6.66
CA GLY A 553 0.02 24.75 -5.42
C GLY A 553 1.01 24.03 -4.50
N LYS A 554 0.96 24.38 -3.21
CA LYS A 554 1.64 23.59 -2.17
C LYS A 554 0.88 22.28 -2.01
N LYS A 555 1.59 21.16 -1.92
CA LYS A 555 0.98 19.89 -1.52
C LYS A 555 0.40 20.05 -0.12
N ARG A 556 -0.90 19.93 -0.01
CA ARG A 556 -1.64 19.86 1.24
C ARG A 556 -2.17 18.43 1.28
N GLY A 557 -1.60 17.60 2.14
CA GLY A 557 -2.07 16.23 2.29
C GLY A 557 -3.36 16.21 3.10
N PHE A 558 -3.85 15.02 3.41
CA PHE A 558 -4.84 14.81 4.48
C PHE A 558 -4.21 15.15 5.85
N ASP A 559 -3.93 16.44 6.10
CA ASP A 559 -3.35 16.91 7.35
C ASP A 559 -4.39 16.72 8.44
N THR A 560 -4.16 15.69 9.25
CA THR A 560 -5.06 15.26 10.30
C THR A 560 -4.61 15.94 11.59
N PRO A 561 -5.50 16.58 12.36
CA PRO A 561 -5.14 17.36 13.55
C PRO A 561 -4.85 16.43 14.75
N LEU A 562 -3.89 15.52 14.58
CA LEU A 562 -3.60 14.43 15.50
C LEU A 562 -3.38 14.92 16.93
N ARG A 563 -2.64 16.01 17.09
CA ARG A 563 -2.42 16.63 18.41
C ARG A 563 -3.74 17.09 19.05
N ALA A 564 -4.65 17.66 18.28
CA ALA A 564 -5.94 18.09 18.80
C ALA A 564 -6.82 16.88 19.16
N TRP A 565 -6.78 15.81 18.35
CA TRP A 565 -7.48 14.57 18.64
C TRP A 565 -7.01 13.92 19.94
N ILE A 566 -5.70 13.73 20.11
CA ILE A 566 -5.11 13.08 21.28
C ILE A 566 -5.35 13.89 22.57
N ARG A 567 -5.33 15.23 22.48
CA ARG A 567 -5.57 16.10 23.65
C ARG A 567 -7.04 16.39 23.93
N GLY A 568 -7.91 16.17 22.97
CA GLY A 568 -9.33 16.43 23.05
C GLY A 568 -10.13 15.13 23.05
N PRO A 569 -10.84 14.81 21.96
CA PRO A 569 -11.83 13.73 21.92
C PRO A 569 -11.27 12.34 22.26
N LEU A 570 -9.99 12.07 22.00
CA LEU A 570 -9.38 10.77 22.27
C LEU A 570 -8.61 10.67 23.59
N ARG A 571 -8.56 11.74 24.39
CA ARG A 571 -7.72 11.76 25.59
C ARG A 571 -8.04 10.61 26.57
N GLY A 572 -9.33 10.34 26.79
CA GLY A 572 -9.77 9.23 27.63
C GLY A 572 -9.36 7.87 27.06
N ALA A 573 -9.65 7.63 25.77
CA ALA A 573 -9.30 6.38 25.10
C ALA A 573 -7.78 6.11 25.11
N VAL A 574 -6.94 7.14 25.01
CA VAL A 574 -5.48 7.01 25.12
C VAL A 574 -5.06 6.57 26.53
N ALA A 575 -5.65 7.16 27.57
CA ALA A 575 -5.38 6.77 28.95
C ALA A 575 -5.80 5.32 29.22
N ASP A 576 -6.99 4.93 28.74
CA ASP A 576 -7.51 3.56 28.86
C ASP A 576 -6.63 2.56 28.11
N ALA A 577 -6.19 2.90 26.89
CA ALA A 577 -5.29 2.06 26.11
C ALA A 577 -3.98 1.83 26.84
N ILE A 578 -3.32 2.89 27.34
CA ILE A 578 -2.07 2.78 28.10
C ILE A 578 -2.23 1.90 29.34
N GLY A 579 -3.35 2.03 30.06
CA GLY A 579 -3.62 1.19 31.24
C GLY A 579 -3.97 -0.27 30.94
N SER A 580 -4.18 -0.61 29.67
CA SER A 580 -4.66 -1.94 29.25
C SER A 580 -3.68 -2.73 28.37
N LEU A 581 -2.63 -2.07 27.88
CA LEU A 581 -1.57 -2.73 27.14
C LEU A 581 -0.89 -3.78 28.05
N PRO A 582 -0.53 -4.97 27.53
CA PRO A 582 0.03 -6.03 28.36
C PRO A 582 1.37 -5.62 29.00
N GLU A 583 1.48 -5.81 30.32
CA GLU A 583 2.69 -5.45 31.11
C GLU A 583 3.91 -6.32 30.75
N ASP A 584 3.68 -7.50 30.19
CA ASP A 584 4.72 -8.39 29.65
C ASP A 584 5.22 -7.94 28.27
N TRP A 585 4.55 -7.00 27.61
CA TRP A 585 4.98 -6.44 26.31
C TRP A 585 5.63 -5.06 26.48
N PHE A 586 5.10 -4.23 27.39
CA PHE A 586 5.46 -2.83 27.54
C PHE A 586 5.89 -2.46 28.95
N GLU A 587 6.82 -1.51 29.05
CA GLU A 587 7.20 -0.88 30.32
C GLU A 587 6.19 0.21 30.70
N GLY A 588 5.20 -0.17 31.51
CA GLY A 588 4.09 0.71 31.92
C GLY A 588 4.52 2.04 32.53
N ARG A 589 5.65 2.09 33.28
CA ARG A 589 6.16 3.35 33.85
C ARG A 589 6.61 4.33 32.76
N VAL A 590 7.25 3.83 31.71
CA VAL A 590 7.70 4.66 30.59
C VAL A 590 6.49 5.16 29.81
N LEU A 591 5.49 4.31 29.55
CA LEU A 591 4.26 4.73 28.86
C LEU A 591 3.53 5.84 29.63
N ALA A 592 3.34 5.67 30.94
CA ALA A 592 2.71 6.66 31.81
C ALA A 592 3.49 8.00 31.82
N ALA A 593 4.82 7.94 31.83
CA ALA A 593 5.66 9.14 31.74
C ALA A 593 5.48 9.86 30.39
N LYS A 594 5.42 9.15 29.26
CA LYS A 594 5.16 9.75 27.94
C LYS A 594 3.78 10.40 27.88
N LEU A 595 2.75 9.78 28.45
CA LEU A 595 1.42 10.39 28.54
C LEU A 595 1.46 11.69 29.36
N ALA A 596 2.06 11.68 30.54
CA ALA A 596 2.16 12.87 31.40
C ALA A 596 2.96 14.02 30.75
N GLU A 597 4.05 13.70 30.03
CA GLU A 597 4.81 14.68 29.24
C GLU A 597 3.97 15.30 28.12
N HIS A 598 3.09 14.51 27.49
CA HIS A 598 2.21 14.99 26.44
C HIS A 598 1.11 15.90 26.96
N ASP A 599 0.44 15.48 28.04
CA ASP A 599 -0.65 16.19 28.70
C ASP A 599 -0.17 17.53 29.30
N SER A 600 1.00 17.53 29.93
CA SER A 600 1.61 18.76 30.48
C SER A 600 2.13 19.73 29.41
N GLY A 601 2.18 19.29 28.14
CA GLY A 601 2.75 20.08 27.05
C GLY A 601 4.27 20.14 27.00
N ARG A 602 4.98 19.41 27.89
CA ARG A 602 6.44 19.34 27.91
C ARG A 602 7.01 18.74 26.63
N SER A 603 6.34 17.76 26.04
CA SER A 603 6.74 17.12 24.77
C SER A 603 5.54 16.71 23.94
N ASP A 604 5.72 16.58 22.62
CA ASP A 604 4.65 16.12 21.72
C ASP A 604 4.84 14.64 21.36
N HIS A 605 4.08 13.78 22.04
CA HIS A 605 4.03 12.34 21.77
C HIS A 605 2.80 11.92 20.95
N SER A 606 2.14 12.82 20.23
CA SER A 606 0.87 12.51 19.53
C SER A 606 0.95 11.28 18.62
N ARG A 607 2.04 11.11 17.86
CA ARG A 607 2.22 9.94 16.96
C ARG A 607 2.42 8.63 17.71
N LEU A 608 3.20 8.66 18.80
CA LEU A 608 3.42 7.51 19.67
C LEU A 608 2.10 7.10 20.31
N LEU A 609 1.40 8.04 20.95
CA LEU A 609 0.13 7.77 21.65
C LEU A 609 -0.94 7.26 20.68
N TRP A 610 -1.01 7.81 19.47
CA TRP A 610 -1.85 7.29 18.40
C TRP A 610 -1.51 5.85 18.02
N SER A 611 -0.22 5.52 17.89
CA SER A 611 0.21 4.16 17.55
C SER A 611 -0.16 3.17 18.67
N LEU A 612 0.07 3.52 19.93
CA LEU A 612 -0.31 2.65 21.06
C LEU A 612 -1.83 2.43 21.12
N LEU A 613 -2.60 3.49 20.87
CA LEU A 613 -4.05 3.42 20.82
C LEU A 613 -4.55 2.50 19.69
N VAL A 614 -4.04 2.70 18.46
CA VAL A 614 -4.41 1.86 17.31
C VAL A 614 -4.02 0.40 17.53
N LEU A 615 -2.83 0.14 18.07
CA LEU A 615 -2.36 -1.20 18.40
C LEU A 615 -3.30 -1.91 19.38
N GLU A 616 -3.69 -1.26 20.48
CA GLU A 616 -4.56 -1.86 21.48
C GLU A 616 -5.95 -2.18 20.93
N HIS A 617 -6.55 -1.26 20.17
CA HIS A 617 -7.85 -1.50 19.54
C HIS A 617 -7.78 -2.61 18.48
N TRP A 618 -6.71 -2.68 17.70
CA TRP A 618 -6.47 -3.79 16.78
C TRP A 618 -6.30 -5.13 17.51
N ARG A 619 -5.50 -5.15 18.58
CA ARG A 619 -5.23 -6.34 19.41
C ARG A 619 -6.53 -6.93 19.95
N ARG A 620 -7.39 -6.07 20.52
CA ARG A 620 -8.73 -6.47 21.00
C ARG A 620 -9.63 -6.94 19.86
N ARG A 621 -9.69 -6.18 18.76
CA ARG A 621 -10.61 -6.46 17.64
C ARG A 621 -10.36 -7.82 16.99
N HIS A 622 -9.11 -8.27 16.94
CA HIS A 622 -8.72 -9.56 16.35
C HIS A 622 -8.41 -10.65 17.37
N GLY A 623 -8.57 -10.38 18.67
CA GLY A 623 -8.34 -11.35 19.74
C GLY A 623 -6.90 -11.85 19.78
N VAL A 624 -5.93 -10.94 19.68
CA VAL A 624 -4.50 -11.29 19.77
C VAL A 624 -4.18 -11.71 21.21
N THR A 625 -3.64 -12.92 21.33
CA THR A 625 -3.47 -13.65 22.59
C THR A 625 -2.10 -13.45 23.23
N GLY A 626 -1.07 -13.12 22.46
CA GLY A 626 0.31 -13.06 22.93
C GLY A 626 1.29 -12.52 21.89
N LEU A 627 2.57 -12.43 22.30
CA LEU A 627 3.70 -12.27 21.39
C LEU A 627 4.28 -13.64 21.06
N GLY A 628 4.32 -13.98 19.78
CA GLY A 628 4.96 -15.18 19.27
C GLY A 628 6.32 -14.90 18.62
N ALA A 629 7.05 -15.97 18.36
CA ALA A 629 8.33 -15.94 17.63
C ALA A 629 8.14 -15.83 16.12
#